data_AF-A0A7V6L8A9-F1
#
_entry.id   AF-A0A7V6L8A9-F1
#
_cell.length_a   1.000
_cell.length_b   1.000
_cell.length_c   1.000
_cell.angle_alpha   90.00
_cell.angle_beta   90.00
_cell.angle_gamma   90.00
#
_symmetry.space_group_name_H-M   'P 1'
#
loop_
_entity.id
_entity.type
_entity.pdbx_description
1 polymer ?
#
loop_
_entity_poly.entity_id
_entity_poly.type
_entity_poly.pdbx_seq_one_letter_code
_entity_poly.pdbx_strand_id
1 'polypeptide(L)'
;MSKIKIGTRGSKLAMWQAEEVRRKLSEVHPELETELVVIHTKGDKILDTALSKIGDKGLFTRELEQALLDGEIDLAVHSLKDMPTELPEGLMLGGVLERGEVRDAFISRDGRRLSELTANDKIATSSLRRKA
;
A
#
# COMPACT_ATOMS: atom_id res chain seq x y z
N MET A 1 -3.02 28.61 9.04
CA MET A 1 -3.76 27.69 8.14
C MET A 1 -3.56 26.28 8.68
N SER A 2 -4.56 25.41 8.63
CA SER A 2 -4.38 24.02 9.10
C SER A 2 -3.75 23.18 7.98
N LYS A 3 -2.56 22.64 8.25
CA LYS A 3 -1.81 21.72 7.39
C LYS A 3 -2.56 20.39 7.25
N ILE A 4 -2.65 19.84 6.04
CA ILE A 4 -3.26 18.52 5.79
C ILE A 4 -2.25 17.41 6.15
N LYS A 5 -2.66 16.51 7.02
CA LYS A 5 -1.87 15.34 7.46
C LYS A 5 -2.21 14.13 6.61
N ILE A 6 -1.21 13.64 5.89
CA ILE A 6 -1.26 12.50 4.98
C ILE A 6 -0.67 11.28 5.70
N GLY A 7 -1.54 10.37 6.13
CA GLY A 7 -1.15 9.09 6.71
C GLY A 7 -0.59 8.12 5.68
N THR A 8 0.50 7.43 6.02
CA THR A 8 1.07 6.36 5.20
C THR A 8 1.79 5.31 6.03
N ARG A 9 2.02 4.13 5.45
CA ARG A 9 2.89 3.10 6.04
C ARG A 9 4.35 3.49 5.87
N GLY A 10 5.21 2.96 6.76
CA GLY A 10 6.65 3.27 6.75
C GLY A 10 7.50 2.57 5.67
N SER A 11 6.92 1.69 4.85
CA SER A 11 7.69 1.02 3.78
C SER A 11 8.14 2.01 2.70
N LYS A 12 9.29 1.75 2.05
CA LYS A 12 9.81 2.63 0.98
C LYS A 12 8.79 2.92 -0.13
N LEU A 13 8.02 1.90 -0.54
CA LEU A 13 6.99 2.07 -1.56
C LEU A 13 5.81 2.91 -1.07
N ALA A 14 5.35 2.70 0.17
CA ALA A 14 4.24 3.47 0.74
C ALA A 14 4.61 4.94 0.94
N MET A 15 5.85 5.23 1.36
CA MET A 15 6.37 6.60 1.43
C MET A 15 6.41 7.26 0.05
N TRP A 16 6.92 6.55 -0.96
CA TRP A 16 6.92 7.06 -2.34
C TRP A 16 5.49 7.36 -2.85
N GLN A 17 4.52 6.49 -2.55
CA GLN A 17 3.11 6.71 -2.91
C GLN A 17 2.54 7.96 -2.23
N ALA A 18 2.82 8.16 -0.95
CA ALA A 18 2.36 9.33 -0.21
C ALA A 18 3.03 10.63 -0.68
N GLU A 19 4.32 10.58 -1.03
CA GLU A 19 5.03 11.69 -1.66
C GLU A 19 4.42 12.06 -3.02
N GLU A 20 4.02 11.08 -3.82
CA GLU A 20 3.36 11.34 -5.11
C GLU A 20 1.98 11.99 -4.93
N VAL A 21 1.17 11.52 -3.97
CA VAL A 21 -0.11 12.18 -3.62
C VAL A 21 0.15 13.62 -3.16
N ARG A 22 1.13 13.83 -2.26
CA ARG A 22 1.53 15.16 -1.79
C ARG A 22 1.91 16.07 -2.95
N ARG A 23 2.74 15.57 -3.88
CA ARG A 23 3.19 16.32 -5.06
C ARG A 23 2.00 16.74 -5.92
N LYS A 24 1.07 15.82 -6.20
CA LYS A 24 -0.16 16.11 -6.96
C LYS A 24 -1.05 17.13 -6.28
N LEU A 25 -1.21 17.06 -4.96
CA LEU A 25 -1.96 18.06 -4.20
C LEU A 25 -1.32 19.45 -4.31
N SER A 26 0.01 19.55 -4.17
CA SER A 26 0.72 20.82 -4.30
C SER A 26 0.71 21.39 -5.72
N GLU A 27 0.63 20.55 -6.76
CA GLU A 27 0.47 21.03 -8.15
C GLU A 27 -0.87 21.74 -8.37
N VAL A 28 -1.94 21.23 -7.76
CA VAL A 28 -3.31 21.76 -7.92
C VAL A 28 -3.61 22.87 -6.91
N HIS A 29 -3.04 22.79 -5.71
CA HIS A 29 -3.20 23.73 -4.60
C HIS A 29 -1.84 24.16 -4.05
N PRO A 30 -1.15 25.11 -4.69
CA PRO A 30 0.21 25.51 -4.31
C PRO A 30 0.35 26.07 -2.89
N GLU A 31 -0.70 26.69 -2.37
CA GLU A 31 -0.78 27.23 -1.01
C GLU A 31 -1.10 26.18 0.07
N LEU A 32 -1.39 24.94 -0.34
CA LEU A 32 -1.77 23.87 0.59
C LEU A 32 -0.54 23.31 1.31
N GLU A 33 -0.44 23.57 2.61
CA GLU A 33 0.54 22.92 3.46
C GLU A 33 0.16 21.47 3.75
N THR A 34 1.13 20.56 3.63
CA THR A 34 0.93 19.11 3.82
C THR A 34 2.00 18.51 4.73
N GLU A 35 1.63 17.49 5.51
CA GLU A 35 2.52 16.69 6.37
C GLU A 35 2.41 15.22 6.00
N LEU A 36 3.53 14.49 5.95
CA LEU A 36 3.47 13.03 5.91
C LEU A 36 3.56 12.48 7.33
N VAL A 37 2.57 11.70 7.74
CA VAL A 37 2.50 11.06 9.06
C VAL A 37 2.66 9.55 8.85
N VAL A 38 3.77 9.01 9.36
CA VAL A 38 4.06 7.57 9.25
C VAL A 38 3.35 6.83 10.38
N ILE A 39 2.48 5.89 10.01
CA ILE A 39 1.76 5.03 10.95
C ILE A 39 2.29 3.60 10.81
N HIS A 40 2.78 3.06 11.92
CA HIS A 40 3.30 1.70 11.98
C HIS A 40 2.15 0.71 12.17
N THR A 41 1.94 -0.15 11.17
CA THR A 41 0.89 -1.17 11.20
C THR A 41 1.36 -2.43 11.93
N LYS A 42 0.45 -3.22 12.50
CA LYS A 42 0.80 -4.56 13.03
C LYS A 42 1.35 -5.48 11.93
N GLY A 43 0.91 -5.32 10.68
CA GLY A 43 1.44 -6.02 9.52
C GLY A 43 2.94 -5.78 9.27
N ASP A 44 3.48 -4.62 9.66
CA ASP A 44 4.91 -4.33 9.56
C ASP A 44 5.76 -5.12 10.59
N LYS A 45 5.12 -5.64 11.66
CA LYS A 45 5.78 -6.42 12.72
C LYS A 45 5.72 -7.93 12.49
N ILE A 46 4.90 -8.42 11.57
CA ILE A 46 4.72 -9.85 11.31
C ILE A 46 5.31 -10.19 9.93
N LEU A 47 6.62 -10.47 9.89
CA LEU A 47 7.34 -10.86 8.67
C LEU A 47 7.49 -12.37 8.50
N ASP A 48 7.37 -13.15 9.59
CA ASP A 48 7.73 -14.59 9.61
C ASP A 48 6.54 -15.54 9.38
N THR A 49 5.34 -15.01 9.10
CA THR A 49 4.14 -15.83 8.88
C THR A 49 3.55 -15.55 7.51
N ALA A 50 3.24 -16.63 6.76
CA ALA A 50 2.58 -16.51 5.47
C ALA A 50 1.25 -15.77 5.60
N LEU A 51 1.03 -14.78 4.71
CA LEU A 51 -0.20 -13.97 4.66
C LEU A 51 -1.48 -14.83 4.68
N SER A 52 -1.46 -15.97 3.98
CA SER A 52 -2.59 -16.92 3.94
C SER A 52 -2.98 -17.54 5.28
N LYS A 53 -2.13 -17.44 6.31
CA LYS A 53 -2.40 -17.91 7.68
C LYS A 53 -2.84 -16.80 8.63
N ILE A 54 -2.71 -15.54 8.23
CA ILE A 54 -3.13 -14.38 9.02
C ILE A 54 -4.53 -14.02 8.56
N GLY A 55 -5.53 -14.15 9.45
CA GLY A 55 -6.93 -13.84 9.14
C GLY A 55 -7.06 -12.45 8.50
N ASP A 56 -7.49 -12.44 7.25
CA ASP A 56 -7.13 -11.44 6.24
C ASP A 56 -8.13 -10.28 6.12
N LYS A 57 -8.42 -9.57 7.21
CA LYS A 57 -9.21 -8.33 7.14
C LYS A 57 -8.48 -7.17 7.79
N GLY A 58 -7.94 -6.28 6.96
CA GLY A 58 -7.40 -4.98 7.37
C GLY A 58 -6.01 -5.00 7.99
N LEU A 59 -5.18 -6.03 7.77
CA LEU A 59 -3.84 -6.14 8.37
C LEU A 59 -2.93 -4.92 8.10
N PHE A 60 -3.14 -4.25 6.96
CA PHE A 60 -2.36 -3.09 6.52
C PHE A 60 -3.15 -1.78 6.49
N THR A 61 -4.46 -1.82 6.74
CA THR A 61 -5.33 -0.63 6.65
C THR A 61 -5.87 -0.19 8.01
N ARG A 62 -6.05 -1.10 8.96
CA ARG A 62 -6.74 -0.84 10.23
C ARG A 62 -6.15 0.31 11.03
N GLU A 63 -4.83 0.38 11.19
CA GLU A 63 -4.21 1.47 11.96
C GLU A 63 -4.34 2.82 11.28
N LEU A 64 -4.33 2.87 9.93
CA LEU A 64 -4.55 4.09 9.16
C LEU A 64 -6.02 4.52 9.19
N GLU A 65 -6.95 3.56 9.09
CA GLU A 65 -8.39 3.78 9.24
C GLU A 65 -8.73 4.34 10.63
N GLN A 66 -8.13 3.78 11.68
CA GLN A 66 -8.34 4.27 13.05
C GLN A 66 -7.79 5.70 13.20
N ALA A 67 -6.60 5.98 12.69
CA ALA A 67 -6.02 7.32 12.73
C ALA A 67 -6.85 8.37 11.95
N LEU A 68 -7.53 7.97 10.87
CA LEU A 68 -8.50 8.82 10.18
C LEU A 68 -9.72 9.11 11.04
N LEU A 69 -10.31 8.07 11.65
CA LEU A 69 -11.50 8.20 12.50
C LEU A 69 -11.23 9.04 13.75
N ASP A 70 -10.02 8.93 14.31
CA ASP A 70 -9.59 9.68 15.49
C ASP A 70 -9.14 11.12 15.15
N GLY A 71 -9.09 11.49 13.87
CA GLY A 71 -8.65 12.82 13.41
C GLY A 71 -7.14 13.07 13.59
N GLU A 72 -6.35 12.02 13.76
CA GLU A 72 -4.89 12.11 13.82
C GLU A 72 -4.29 12.46 12.46
N ILE A 73 -4.91 11.97 11.40
CA ILE A 73 -4.60 12.26 9.98
C ILE A 73 -5.88 12.67 9.24
N ASP A 74 -5.73 13.42 8.15
CA ASP A 74 -6.85 13.94 7.35
C ASP A 74 -7.13 13.08 6.11
N LEU A 75 -6.11 12.39 5.59
CA LEU A 75 -6.24 11.42 4.51
C LEU A 75 -5.20 10.30 4.65
N ALA A 76 -5.51 9.09 4.17
CA ALA A 76 -4.59 7.96 4.16
C ALA A 76 -4.28 7.50 2.72
N VAL A 77 -3.01 7.16 2.47
CA VAL A 77 -2.56 6.68 1.15
C VAL A 77 -2.28 5.18 1.22
N HIS A 78 -2.90 4.44 0.30
CA HIS A 78 -2.77 2.99 0.20
C HIS A 78 -2.47 2.55 -1.24
N SER A 79 -1.84 1.38 -1.36
CA SER A 79 -1.93 0.59 -2.59
C SER A 79 -3.34 0.04 -2.70
N LEU A 80 -4.05 0.35 -3.80
CA LEU A 80 -5.48 0.01 -3.93
C LEU A 80 -5.77 -1.50 -3.80
N LYS A 81 -4.83 -2.36 -4.23
CA LYS A 81 -4.97 -3.82 -4.11
C LYS A 81 -5.02 -4.33 -2.66
N ASP A 82 -4.54 -3.53 -1.71
CA ASP A 82 -4.46 -3.88 -0.29
C ASP A 82 -5.67 -3.33 0.49
N MET A 83 -6.58 -2.59 -0.17
CA MET A 83 -7.80 -2.08 0.44
C MET A 83 -8.87 -3.18 0.54
N PRO A 84 -9.65 -3.22 1.64
CA PRO A 84 -10.81 -4.09 1.72
C PRO A 84 -11.88 -3.66 0.69
N THR A 85 -12.72 -4.61 0.29
CA THR A 85 -13.85 -4.34 -0.62
C THR A 85 -14.96 -3.54 0.04
N GLU A 86 -15.10 -3.67 1.37
CA GLU A 86 -16.02 -2.90 2.20
C GLU A 86 -15.18 -1.98 3.08
N LEU A 87 -15.44 -0.67 2.99
CA LEU A 87 -14.78 0.32 3.82
C LEU A 87 -15.51 0.46 5.17
N PRO A 88 -14.79 0.74 6.28
CA PRO A 88 -15.42 1.05 7.55
C PRO A 88 -16.40 2.24 7.43
N GLU A 89 -17.44 2.22 8.24
CA GLU A 89 -18.38 3.34 8.35
C GLU A 89 -17.64 4.64 8.73
N GLY A 90 -18.04 5.76 8.13
CA GLY A 90 -17.40 7.06 8.31
C GLY A 90 -16.16 7.29 7.43
N LEU A 91 -15.68 6.27 6.70
CA LEU A 91 -14.58 6.39 5.76
C LEU A 91 -15.07 6.20 4.31
N MET A 92 -14.34 6.80 3.37
CA MET A 92 -14.60 6.66 1.94
C MET A 92 -13.31 6.67 1.13
N LEU A 93 -13.37 6.13 -0.08
CA LEU A 93 -12.29 6.29 -1.05
C LEU A 93 -12.34 7.70 -1.64
N GLY A 94 -11.50 8.60 -1.13
CA GLY A 94 -11.51 10.02 -1.52
C GLY A 94 -10.95 10.31 -2.92
N GLY A 95 -10.15 9.41 -3.48
CA GLY A 95 -9.59 9.58 -4.81
C GLY A 95 -8.67 8.43 -5.21
N VAL A 96 -8.43 8.30 -6.51
CA VAL A 96 -7.50 7.32 -7.09
C VAL A 96 -6.64 8.06 -8.10
N LEU A 97 -5.32 8.01 -7.92
CA LEU A 97 -4.37 8.57 -8.90
C LEU A 97 -4.40 7.77 -10.21
N GLU A 98 -3.82 8.36 -11.26
CA GLU A 98 -3.63 7.65 -12.52
C GLU A 98 -2.91 6.31 -12.31
N ARG A 99 -3.41 5.27 -12.99
CA ARG A 99 -2.95 3.90 -12.76
C ARG A 99 -1.57 3.70 -13.40
N GLY A 100 -0.61 3.27 -12.59
CA GLY A 100 0.70 2.81 -13.09
C GLY A 100 0.63 1.48 -13.85
N GLU A 101 1.79 0.98 -14.25
CA GLU A 101 1.95 -0.33 -14.90
C GLU A 101 1.32 -1.46 -14.08
N VAL A 102 0.57 -2.34 -14.74
CA VAL A 102 -0.26 -3.38 -14.10
C VAL A 102 0.30 -4.79 -14.23
N ARG A 103 1.25 -4.99 -15.14
CA ARG A 103 1.84 -6.30 -15.40
C ARG A 103 2.66 -6.80 -14.21
N ASP A 104 2.58 -8.11 -13.97
CA ASP A 104 3.53 -8.76 -13.07
C ASP A 104 4.93 -8.77 -13.71
N ALA A 105 5.96 -8.60 -12.89
CA ALA A 105 7.35 -8.72 -13.31
C ALA A 105 7.92 -10.08 -12.87
N PHE A 106 8.61 -10.76 -13.78
CA PHE A 106 9.42 -11.93 -13.43
C PHE A 106 10.82 -11.46 -13.04
N ILE A 107 11.30 -11.92 -11.87
CA ILE A 107 12.62 -11.58 -11.36
C ILE A 107 13.39 -12.88 -11.17
N SER A 108 14.50 -13.03 -11.91
CA SER A 108 15.45 -14.14 -11.73
C SER A 108 16.79 -13.63 -11.22
N ARG A 109 17.45 -14.43 -10.38
CA ARG A 109 18.80 -14.11 -9.87
C ARG A 109 19.89 -14.27 -10.93
N ASP A 110 19.69 -15.21 -11.85
CA ASP A 110 20.67 -15.60 -12.88
C ASP A 110 20.31 -15.06 -14.28
N GLY A 111 19.31 -14.18 -14.36
CA GLY A 111 18.87 -13.57 -15.62
C GLY A 111 18.09 -14.50 -16.54
N ARG A 112 17.81 -15.74 -16.14
CA ARG A 112 16.94 -16.63 -16.91
C ARG A 112 15.56 -16.03 -17.12
N ARG A 113 14.94 -16.37 -18.24
CA ARG A 113 13.55 -16.09 -18.57
C ARG A 113 12.64 -17.13 -17.94
N LEU A 114 11.37 -16.78 -17.75
CA LEU A 114 10.37 -17.71 -17.23
C LEU A 114 10.25 -18.98 -18.09
N SER A 115 10.39 -18.86 -19.42
CA SER A 115 10.34 -19.97 -20.36
C SER A 115 11.55 -20.92 -20.29
N GLU A 116 12.61 -20.54 -19.58
CA GLU A 116 13.84 -21.32 -19.42
C GLU A 116 13.84 -22.14 -18.11
N LEU A 117 12.78 -22.02 -17.31
CA LEU A 117 12.66 -22.78 -16.06
C LEU A 117 12.25 -24.23 -16.34
N THR A 118 12.78 -25.12 -15.51
CA THR A 118 12.52 -26.56 -15.50
C THR A 118 11.68 -26.95 -14.28
N ALA A 119 11.21 -28.20 -14.22
CA ALA A 119 10.47 -28.72 -13.07
C ALA A 119 11.28 -28.72 -11.75
N ASN A 120 12.60 -28.58 -11.82
CA ASN A 120 13.48 -28.53 -10.65
C ASN A 120 13.64 -27.10 -10.10
N ASP A 121 13.22 -26.08 -10.85
CA ASP A 121 13.32 -24.68 -10.44
C ASP A 121 12.23 -24.30 -9.44
N LYS A 122 12.54 -23.35 -8.55
CA LYS A 122 11.62 -22.88 -7.51
C LYS A 122 11.22 -21.44 -7.79
N ILE A 123 9.91 -21.20 -7.92
CA ILE A 123 9.32 -19.86 -8.00
C ILE A 123 8.72 -19.51 -6.63
N ALA A 124 9.14 -18.39 -6.05
CA ALA A 124 8.63 -17.93 -4.77
C ALA A 124 7.56 -16.84 -4.98
N THR A 125 6.37 -17.09 -4.44
CA THR A 125 5.28 -16.11 -4.35
C THR A 125 4.39 -16.43 -3.15
N SER A 126 3.99 -15.41 -2.39
CA SER A 126 2.95 -15.54 -1.36
C SER A 126 1.54 -15.35 -1.92
N SER A 127 1.41 -14.90 -3.18
CA SER A 127 0.13 -14.69 -3.84
C SER A 127 -0.43 -15.99 -4.41
N LEU A 128 -1.60 -16.40 -3.94
CA LEU A 128 -2.35 -17.54 -4.51
C LEU A 128 -2.70 -17.30 -5.98
N ARG A 129 -3.05 -16.06 -6.36
CA ARG A 129 -3.33 -15.68 -7.76
C ARG A 129 -2.17 -15.97 -8.71
N ARG A 130 -0.93 -15.72 -8.27
CA ARG A 130 0.27 -15.97 -9.10
C ARG A 130 0.69 -17.44 -9.10
N LYS A 131 0.21 -18.23 -8.14
CA LYS A 131 0.49 -19.67 -8.03
C LYS A 131 -0.48 -20.52 -8.88
N ALA A 132 -1.74 -20.07 -8.98
CA ALA A 132 -2.84 -20.78 -9.64
C ALA A 132 -2.58 -21.08 -11.12
#